data_AF-A0A257NJG4-F1
#
_entry.id   AF-A0A257NJG4-F1
#
_cell.length_a   1.000
_cell.length_b   1.000
_cell.length_c   1.000
_cell.angle_alpha   90.00
_cell.angle_beta   90.00
_cell.angle_gamma   90.00
#
_symmetry.space_group_name_H-M   'P 1'
#
loop_
_entity.id
_entity.type
_entity.pdbx_description
1 polymer ?
#
loop_
_entity_poly.entity_id
_entity_poly.type
_entity_poly.pdbx_seq_one_letter_code
_entity_poly.pdbx_strand_id
1 'polypeptide(L)' 'MTAAKASGRTKSAPAKPDPALARRWASETRAGLVRRARRMNRTLAQAFPDAHCELDFRTPLELTVATILSA' A
#
# COMPACT_ATOMS: atom_id res chain seq x y z
N MET A 1 6.16 -19.59 45.47
CA MET A 1 5.49 -18.28 45.26
C MET A 1 6.54 -17.27 44.81
N THR A 2 6.58 -16.88 43.54
CA THR A 2 7.13 -15.58 43.09
C THR A 2 6.67 -15.32 41.67
N ALA A 3 6.24 -14.08 41.46
CA ALA A 3 5.28 -13.63 40.46
C ALA A 3 5.77 -13.63 39.00
N ALA A 4 4.82 -13.88 38.10
CA ALA A 4 4.91 -13.62 36.67
C ALA A 4 5.03 -12.11 36.41
N LYS A 5 5.97 -11.71 35.55
CA LYS A 5 6.06 -10.34 35.02
C LYS A 5 5.33 -10.29 33.68
N ALA A 6 4.14 -9.69 33.67
CA ALA A 6 3.40 -9.39 32.46
C ALA A 6 4.16 -8.33 31.63
N SER A 7 4.66 -8.72 30.47
CA SER A 7 5.21 -7.80 29.48
C SER A 7 4.05 -7.13 28.75
N GLY A 8 3.60 -5.99 29.27
CA GLY A 8 2.60 -5.15 28.64
C GLY A 8 3.04 -4.74 27.24
N ARG A 9 2.24 -5.11 26.23
CA ARG A 9 2.43 -4.69 24.84
C ARG A 9 2.05 -3.22 24.71
N THR A 10 3.03 -2.34 24.74
CA THR A 10 2.81 -0.91 24.44
C THR A 10 2.35 -0.80 22.99
N LYS A 11 1.13 -0.30 22.77
CA LYS A 11 0.66 0.06 21.42
C LYS A 11 1.54 1.19 20.91
N SER A 12 2.40 0.89 19.95
CA SER A 12 3.24 1.86 19.26
C SER A 12 2.34 2.81 18.48
N ALA A 13 2.38 4.11 18.80
CA ALA A 13 1.79 5.13 17.94
C ALA A 13 2.47 5.09 16.56
N PRO A 14 1.76 5.42 15.46
CA PRO A 14 2.40 5.45 14.14
C PRO A 14 3.51 6.50 14.16
N ALA A 15 4.73 6.05 13.89
CA ALA A 15 5.90 6.93 13.84
C ALA A 15 5.70 7.98 12.74
N LYS A 16 6.04 9.24 13.03
CA LYS A 16 6.02 10.31 12.03
C LYS A 16 6.93 9.94 10.87
N PRO A 17 6.52 10.14 9.60
CA PRO A 17 7.36 9.83 8.46
C PRO A 17 8.63 10.68 8.49
N ASP A 18 9.76 10.06 8.17
CA ASP A 18 11.05 10.74 8.10
C ASP A 18 10.99 11.88 7.06
N PRO A 19 11.17 13.15 7.47
CA PRO A 19 11.09 14.29 6.57
C PRO A 19 12.15 14.26 5.46
N ALA A 20 13.27 13.55 5.65
CA ALA A 20 14.28 13.37 4.62
C ALA A 20 13.78 12.44 3.50
N LEU A 21 13.05 11.39 3.87
CA LEU A 21 12.49 10.42 2.92
C LEU A 21 11.40 11.05 2.05
N ALA A 22 10.52 11.85 2.66
CA ALA A 22 9.49 12.59 1.93
C ALA A 22 10.10 13.54 0.89
N ARG A 23 11.15 14.27 1.28
CA ARG A 23 11.85 15.22 0.40
C ARG A 23 12.54 14.52 -0.77
N ARG A 24 13.10 13.33 -0.54
CA ARG A 24 13.72 12.50 -1.58
C ARG A 24 12.72 12.08 -2.66
N TRP A 25 11.49 11.75 -2.29
CA TRP A 25 10.46 11.39 -3.26
C TRP A 25 9.87 12.60 -3.98
N ALA A 26 9.73 13.72 -3.27
CA ALA A 26 9.26 14.98 -3.87
C ALA A 26 10.25 15.54 -4.92
N SER A 27 11.55 15.31 -4.72
CA SER A 27 12.61 15.71 -5.66
C SER A 27 12.90 14.70 -6.77
N GLU A 28 12.15 13.58 -6.83
CA GLU A 28 12.38 12.54 -7.82
C GLU A 28 11.96 13.02 -9.23
N THR A 29 12.81 12.80 -10.23
CA THR A 29 12.46 13.08 -11.62
C THR A 29 11.34 12.15 -12.10
N ARG A 30 10.57 12.56 -13.12
CA ARG A 30 9.52 11.71 -13.73
C ARG A 30 10.04 10.32 -14.09
N ALA A 31 11.24 10.24 -14.67
CA ALA A 31 11.86 8.96 -15.01
C ALA A 31 12.20 8.12 -13.77
N GLY A 32 12.67 8.74 -12.69
CA GLY A 32 12.88 8.09 -11.40
C GLY A 32 11.59 7.47 -10.85
N LEU A 33 10.53 8.27 -10.80
CA LEU A 33 9.20 7.86 -10.31
C LEU A 33 8.68 6.65 -11.09
N VAL A 34 8.73 6.71 -12.43
CA VAL A 34 8.28 5.61 -13.29
C VAL A 34 9.12 4.35 -13.05
N ARG A 35 10.45 4.46 -12.90
CA ARG A 35 11.30 3.30 -12.60
C ARG A 35 10.95 2.68 -11.25
N ARG A 36 10.67 3.49 -10.23
CA ARG A 36 10.26 3.03 -8.92
C ARG A 36 8.90 2.33 -8.99
N ALA A 37 7.91 2.94 -9.63
CA ALA A 37 6.60 2.34 -9.87
C ALA A 37 6.71 0.97 -10.56
N ARG A 38 7.51 0.87 -11.62
CA ARG A 38 7.75 -0.40 -12.31
C ARG A 38 8.44 -1.46 -11.45
N ARG A 39 9.40 -1.08 -10.59
CA ARG A 39 10.03 -2.01 -9.64
C ARG A 39 9.01 -2.57 -8.64
N MET A 40 8.19 -1.69 -8.07
CA MET A 40 7.11 -2.08 -7.14
C MET A 40 6.11 -3.00 -7.84
N ASN A 41 5.65 -2.61 -9.04
CA ASN A 41 4.71 -3.40 -9.83
C ASN A 41 5.24 -4.81 -10.15
N ARG A 42 6.52 -4.96 -10.50
CA ARG A 42 7.11 -6.29 -10.74
C ARG A 42 7.14 -7.16 -9.48
N THR A 43 7.47 -6.57 -8.35
CA THR A 43 7.51 -7.31 -7.06
C THR A 43 6.11 -7.76 -6.68
N LEU A 44 5.12 -6.87 -6.81
CA LEU A 44 3.72 -7.19 -6.54
C LEU A 44 3.18 -8.26 -7.49
N ALA A 45 3.49 -8.17 -8.79
CA ALA A 45 3.07 -9.18 -9.76
C ALA A 45 3.65 -10.58 -9.48
N GLN A 46 4.87 -10.65 -8.91
CA GLN A 46 5.46 -11.92 -8.50
C GLN A 46 4.85 -12.47 -7.20
N ALA A 47 4.56 -11.60 -6.24
CA ALA A 47 4.00 -11.98 -4.96
C ALA A 47 2.50 -12.36 -5.04
N PHE A 48 1.77 -11.72 -5.95
CA PHE A 48 0.32 -11.86 -6.09
C PHE A 48 -0.08 -12.07 -7.57
N PRO A 49 0.27 -13.23 -8.16
CA PRO A 49 0.02 -13.49 -9.58
C PRO A 49 -1.47 -13.52 -9.94
N ASP A 50 -2.33 -13.91 -9.00
CA ASP A 50 -3.77 -14.04 -9.22
C ASP A 50 -4.58 -12.81 -8.78
N ALA A 51 -3.91 -11.70 -8.40
CA ALA A 51 -4.61 -10.49 -7.99
C ALA A 51 -5.40 -9.88 -9.16
N HIS A 52 -6.72 -9.80 -8.99
CA HIS A 52 -7.64 -9.20 -9.95
C HIS A 52 -8.65 -8.30 -9.22
N CYS A 53 -9.40 -7.49 -9.97
CA CYS A 53 -10.44 -6.64 -9.41
C CYS A 53 -11.63 -7.53 -8.99
N GLU A 54 -12.04 -7.47 -7.72
CA GLU A 54 -13.13 -8.28 -7.15
C GLU A 54 -14.52 -7.66 -7.34
N LEU A 55 -14.64 -6.59 -8.15
CA LEU A 55 -15.95 -5.98 -8.39
C LEU A 55 -16.79 -6.87 -9.31
N ASP A 56 -18.07 -7.03 -8.98
CA ASP A 56 -19.04 -7.71 -9.83
C ASP A 56 -19.49 -6.78 -10.97
N PHE A 57 -19.05 -7.07 -12.20
CA PHE A 57 -19.49 -6.34 -13.40
C PHE A 57 -19.54 -7.26 -14.62
N ARG A 58 -20.49 -6.99 -15.53
CA ARG A 58 -20.63 -7.70 -16.80
C ARG A 58 -20.38 -6.77 -18.00
N THR A 59 -20.45 -5.46 -17.78
CA THR A 59 -20.21 -4.45 -18.82
C THR A 59 -19.25 -3.36 -18.35
N PRO A 60 -18.54 -2.67 -19.27
CA PRO A 60 -17.66 -1.55 -18.89
C PRO A 60 -18.40 -0.40 -18.18
N LEU A 61 -19.66 -0.18 -18.53
CA LEU A 61 -20.50 0.81 -17.85
C LEU A 61 -20.76 0.42 -16.39
N GLU A 62 -21.10 -0.85 -16.14
CA GLU A 62 -21.31 -1.38 -14.78
C GLU A 62 -20.04 -1.26 -13.92
N LEU A 63 -18.86 -1.59 -14.45
CA LEU A 63 -17.58 -1.43 -13.74
C LEU A 63 -17.33 0.02 -13.31
N THR A 64 -17.63 0.97 -14.20
CA THR A 64 -17.44 2.40 -13.94
C THR A 64 -18.32 2.85 -12.77
N VAL A 65 -19.60 2.46 -12.79
CA VAL A 65 -20.55 2.77 -11.70
C VAL A 65 -20.12 2.10 -10.40
N ALA A 66 -19.74 0.82 -10.44
CA ALA A 66 -19.27 0.07 -9.26
C ALA A 66 -18.03 0.74 -8.61
N THR A 67 -17.10 1.24 -9.41
CA THR A 67 -15.92 1.95 -8.93
C THR A 67 -16.28 3.26 -8.24
N ILE A 68 -17.20 4.05 -8.81
CA ILE A 68 -17.64 5.34 -8.23
C ILE A 68 -18.32 5.14 -6.88
N LEU A 69 -19.15 4.11 -6.74
CA LEU A 69 -19.87 3.82 -5.50
C LEU A 69 -18.97 3.15 -4.43
N SER A 70 -17.84 2.56 -4.83
CA SER A 70 -16.87 1.96 -3.91
C SER A 70 -15.94 2.98 -3.23
N ALA A 71 -15.93 4.25 -3.68
CA ALA A 71 -15.01 5.30 -3.25
C ALA A 71 -15.33 5.88 -1.86
#